data_AF-A0A930U822-F1
#
_entry.id   AF-A0A930U822-F1
#
_cell.length_a   1.000
_cell.length_b   1.000
_cell.length_c   1.000
_cell.angle_alpha   90.00
_cell.angle_beta   90.00
_cell.angle_gamma   90.00
#
_symmetry.space_group_name_H-M   'P 1'
#
loop_
_entity.id
_entity.type
_entity.pdbx_description
1 polymer ?
#
loop_
_entity_poly.entity_id
_entity_poly.type
_entity_poly.pdbx_seq_one_letter_code
_entity_poly.pdbx_strand_id
1 'polypeptide(L)'
;MIWQQTSIEKIKAELILSCANNNPESFLPFLMSAEVETEAPNKKDFYQFLKGMLNHAHESSEGQLTLKIEQPTWNTDKEVLHYNFYDNTHIYPLLSIVVKENNNLICLGIMPF
;
A
#
# COMPACT_ATOMS: atom_id res chain seq x y z
N MET A 1 16.79 23.51 10.12
CA MET A 1 16.84 22.81 8.81
C MET A 1 15.57 21.98 8.74
N ILE A 2 14.58 22.42 7.99
CA ILE A 2 13.30 21.72 7.87
C ILE A 2 13.51 20.69 6.77
N TRP A 3 13.54 19.41 7.10
CA TRP A 3 13.57 18.34 6.11
C TRP A 3 12.28 18.46 5.29
N GLN A 4 12.39 18.87 4.02
CA GLN A 4 11.26 18.77 3.11
C GLN A 4 11.05 17.29 2.81
N GLN A 5 9.90 16.76 3.22
CA GLN A 5 9.49 15.40 2.89
C GLN A 5 9.41 15.24 1.37
N THR A 6 10.09 14.22 0.83
CA THR A 6 10.12 13.94 -0.61
C THR A 6 8.72 13.60 -1.12
N SER A 7 8.47 13.74 -2.43
CA SER A 7 7.18 13.37 -3.03
C SER A 7 6.82 11.91 -2.74
N ILE A 8 7.79 11.00 -2.81
CA ILE A 8 7.63 9.57 -2.52
C ILE A 8 7.25 9.30 -1.06
N GLU A 9 7.87 9.97 -0.09
CA GLU A 9 7.51 9.83 1.32
C GLU A 9 6.06 10.25 1.59
N LYS A 10 5.58 11.30 0.92
CA LYS A 10 4.17 11.72 1.02
C LYS A 10 3.22 10.70 0.39
N ILE A 11 3.58 10.15 -0.77
CA ILE A 11 2.78 9.09 -1.42
C ILE A 11 2.66 7.88 -0.50
N LYS A 12 3.76 7.42 0.10
CA LYS A 12 3.76 6.28 1.05
C LYS A 12 2.94 6.58 2.29
N ALA A 13 3.09 7.76 2.87
CA ALA A 13 2.31 8.16 4.03
C ALA A 13 0.81 8.17 3.72
N GLU A 14 0.40 8.73 2.58
CA GLU A 14 -1.01 8.75 2.19
C GLU A 14 -1.53 7.35 1.86
N LEU A 15 -0.74 6.50 1.18
CA LEU A 15 -1.09 5.10 0.95
C LEU A 15 -1.41 4.41 2.28
N ILE A 16 -0.49 4.52 3.26
CA ILE A 16 -0.67 3.92 4.59
C ILE A 16 -1.92 4.46 5.28
N LEU A 17 -2.11 5.78 5.28
CA LEU A 17 -3.26 6.43 5.95
C LEU A 17 -4.59 6.04 5.29
N SER A 18 -4.64 5.98 3.97
CA SER A 18 -5.84 5.58 3.22
C SER A 18 -6.24 4.15 3.55
N CYS A 19 -5.26 3.24 3.65
CA CYS A 19 -5.48 1.85 4.02
C CYS A 19 -5.89 1.73 5.49
N ALA A 20 -5.17 2.36 6.42
CA ALA A 20 -5.47 2.24 7.85
C ALA A 20 -6.86 2.78 8.23
N ASN A 21 -7.35 3.80 7.50
CA ASN A 21 -8.62 4.47 7.80
C ASN A 21 -9.80 4.04 6.91
N ASN A 22 -9.62 3.02 6.06
CA ASN A 22 -10.61 2.61 5.06
C ASN A 22 -11.10 3.76 4.16
N ASN A 23 -10.19 4.62 3.72
CA ASN A 23 -10.49 5.80 2.91
C ASN A 23 -9.66 5.80 1.62
N PRO A 24 -9.89 4.86 0.69
CA PRO A 24 -9.09 4.74 -0.52
C PRO A 24 -9.19 6.01 -1.39
N GLU A 25 -10.29 6.77 -1.30
CA GLU A 25 -10.48 8.02 -2.03
C GLU A 25 -9.41 9.07 -1.73
N SER A 26 -8.86 9.10 -0.50
CA SER A 26 -7.80 10.06 -0.15
C SER A 26 -6.49 9.80 -0.89
N PHE A 27 -6.24 8.56 -1.29
CA PHE A 27 -5.04 8.17 -2.03
C PHE A 27 -5.16 8.41 -3.54
N LEU A 28 -6.37 8.57 -4.09
CA LEU A 28 -6.60 8.69 -5.52
C LEU A 28 -5.76 9.80 -6.21
N PRO A 29 -5.60 11.02 -5.64
CA PRO A 29 -4.75 12.05 -6.24
C PRO A 29 -3.26 11.63 -6.33
N PHE A 30 -2.77 10.90 -5.34
CA PHE A 30 -1.39 10.42 -5.28
C PHE A 30 -1.17 9.28 -6.25
N LEU A 31 -2.11 8.32 -6.33
CA LEU A 31 -2.08 7.25 -7.31
C LEU A 31 -1.97 7.78 -8.75
N MET A 32 -2.66 8.88 -9.06
CA MET A 32 -2.67 9.48 -10.40
C MET A 32 -1.42 10.32 -10.72
N SER A 33 -0.53 10.57 -9.75
CA SER A 33 0.72 11.31 -9.96
C SER A 33 1.71 10.56 -10.86
N ALA A 34 2.63 11.26 -11.51
CA ALA A 34 3.59 10.66 -12.45
C ALA A 34 4.58 9.71 -11.76
N GLU A 35 4.77 9.90 -10.45
CA GLU A 35 5.71 9.16 -9.62
C GLU A 35 5.20 7.77 -9.22
N VAL A 36 3.91 7.48 -9.43
CA VAL A 36 3.31 6.18 -9.09
C VAL A 36 3.12 5.34 -10.34
N GLU A 37 3.60 4.11 -10.30
CA GLU A 37 3.29 3.03 -11.24
C GLU A 37 2.54 1.91 -10.52
N THR A 38 1.88 1.03 -11.28
CA THR A 38 1.14 -0.10 -10.73
C THR A 38 1.41 -1.36 -11.51
N GLU A 39 1.38 -2.51 -10.86
CA GLU A 39 1.47 -3.82 -11.52
C GLU A 39 0.20 -4.17 -12.33
N ALA A 40 -0.91 -3.48 -12.06
CA ALA A 40 -2.14 -3.59 -12.85
C ALA A 40 -1.99 -2.93 -14.24
N PRO A 41 -2.80 -3.32 -15.24
CA PRO A 41 -2.73 -2.75 -16.59
C PRO A 41 -2.86 -1.22 -16.64
N ASN A 42 -3.57 -0.62 -15.68
CA ASN A 42 -3.63 0.81 -15.47
C ASN A 42 -4.02 1.14 -14.02
N LYS A 43 -3.81 2.40 -13.64
CA LYS A 43 -4.08 2.94 -12.30
C LYS A 43 -5.55 2.88 -11.88
N LYS A 44 -6.48 2.96 -12.83
CA LYS A 44 -7.92 2.89 -12.53
C LYS A 44 -8.29 1.47 -12.10
N ASP A 45 -7.78 0.46 -12.79
CA ASP A 45 -8.00 -0.94 -12.45
C ASP A 45 -7.33 -1.29 -11.12
N PHE A 46 -6.09 -0.81 -10.90
CA PHE A 46 -5.44 -0.91 -9.60
C PHE A 46 -6.29 -0.31 -8.49
N TYR A 47 -6.82 0.90 -8.68
CA TYR A 47 -7.64 1.57 -7.68
C TYR A 47 -8.92 0.79 -7.34
N GLN A 48 -9.62 0.26 -8.34
CA GLN A 48 -10.83 -0.53 -8.10
C GLN A 48 -10.50 -1.81 -7.32
N PHE A 49 -9.39 -2.46 -7.67
CA PHE A 49 -8.93 -3.64 -6.95
C PHE A 49 -8.53 -3.30 -5.50
N LEU A 50 -7.74 -2.24 -5.29
CA LEU A 50 -7.36 -1.72 -3.98
C LEU A 50 -8.60 -1.47 -3.11
N LYS A 51 -9.59 -0.75 -3.65
CA LYS A 51 -10.82 -0.43 -2.94
C LYS A 51 -11.58 -1.70 -2.52
N GLY A 52 -11.70 -2.68 -3.41
CA GLY A 52 -12.34 -3.95 -3.11
C GLY A 52 -11.61 -4.73 -2.00
N MET A 53 -10.29 -4.85 -2.13
CA MET A 53 -9.45 -5.55 -1.15
C MET A 53 -9.44 -4.85 0.20
N LEU A 54 -9.41 -3.52 0.21
CA LEU A 54 -9.42 -2.72 1.43
C LEU A 54 -10.74 -2.85 2.18
N ASN A 55 -11.87 -2.75 1.47
CA ASN A 55 -13.18 -2.97 2.07
C ASN A 55 -13.27 -4.37 2.69
N HIS A 56 -12.83 -5.39 1.97
CA HIS A 56 -12.82 -6.76 2.46
C HIS A 56 -11.93 -6.93 3.72
N ALA A 57 -10.75 -6.32 3.72
CA ALA A 57 -9.83 -6.36 4.86
C ALA A 57 -10.45 -5.73 6.12
N HIS A 58 -11.12 -4.59 5.99
CA HIS A 58 -11.80 -3.93 7.10
C HIS A 58 -13.05 -4.69 7.56
N GLU A 59 -13.85 -5.22 6.64
CA GLU A 59 -15.02 -6.06 6.96
C GLU A 59 -14.63 -7.34 7.70
N SER A 60 -13.45 -7.89 7.40
CA SER A 60 -12.93 -9.12 8.01
C SER A 60 -12.13 -8.86 9.29
N SER A 61 -11.79 -7.60 9.57
CA SER A 61 -10.92 -7.26 10.72
C SER A 61 -11.68 -7.26 12.05
N GLU A 62 -11.02 -7.75 13.09
CA GLU A 62 -11.39 -7.57 14.48
C GLU A 62 -10.66 -6.36 15.08
N GLY A 63 -11.22 -5.17 14.81
CA GLY A 63 -10.68 -3.90 15.32
C GLY A 63 -9.96 -3.10 14.23
N GLN A 64 -8.94 -2.33 14.61
CA GLN A 64 -8.20 -1.49 13.66
C GLN A 64 -7.08 -2.26 12.97
N LEU A 65 -6.91 -2.02 11.67
CA LEU A 65 -5.75 -2.48 10.93
C LEU A 65 -4.49 -1.70 11.33
N THR A 66 -3.40 -2.42 11.53
CA THR A 66 -2.07 -1.90 11.87
C THR A 66 -1.07 -2.35 10.82
N LEU A 67 -0.17 -1.44 10.44
CA LEU A 67 0.85 -1.70 9.43
C LEU A 67 2.07 -2.40 10.04
N LYS A 68 2.56 -3.43 9.35
CA LYS A 68 3.93 -3.95 9.47
C LYS A 68 4.58 -3.87 8.10
N ILE A 69 5.78 -3.28 8.05
CA ILE A 69 6.58 -3.21 6.82
C ILE A 69 7.64 -4.31 6.89
N GLU A 70 7.60 -5.23 5.94
CA GLU A 70 8.41 -6.45 5.94
C GLU A 70 9.15 -6.61 4.62
N GLN A 71 10.36 -7.14 4.65
CA GLN A 71 11.03 -7.59 3.43
C GLN A 71 10.57 -9.02 3.09
N PRO A 72 10.13 -9.29 1.85
CA PRO A 72 9.81 -10.65 1.43
C PRO A 72 11.02 -11.56 1.55
N THR A 73 10.86 -12.70 2.25
CA THR A 73 11.95 -13.67 2.46
C THR A 73 12.34 -14.44 1.19
N TRP A 74 11.47 -14.45 0.19
CA TRP A 74 11.64 -15.18 -1.07
C TRP A 74 12.19 -14.33 -2.21
N ASN A 75 12.28 -13.00 -2.02
CA ASN A 75 12.78 -12.10 -3.05
C ASN A 75 14.16 -11.57 -2.62
N THR A 76 15.16 -11.70 -3.50
CA THR A 76 16.51 -11.18 -3.27
C THR A 76 16.63 -9.69 -3.61
N ASP A 77 15.60 -9.12 -4.24
CA ASP A 77 15.48 -7.69 -4.49
C ASP A 77 15.20 -6.94 -3.18
N LYS A 78 16.25 -6.32 -2.63
CA LYS A 78 16.21 -5.57 -1.36
C LYS A 78 15.37 -4.30 -1.44
N GLU A 79 14.97 -3.89 -2.64
CA GLU A 79 14.18 -2.67 -2.88
C GLU A 79 12.67 -2.93 -2.80
N VAL A 80 12.26 -4.19 -2.64
CA VAL A 80 10.85 -4.57 -2.49
C VAL A 80 10.50 -4.69 -1.00
N LEU A 81 9.45 -3.98 -0.60
CA LEU A 81 8.86 -4.04 0.73
C LEU A 81 7.40 -4.47 0.64
N HIS A 82 6.94 -5.24 1.61
CA HIS A 82 5.55 -5.62 1.79
C HIS A 82 4.95 -4.77 2.90
N TYR A 83 3.90 -4.04 2.57
CA TYR A 83 3.11 -3.24 3.51
C TYR A 83 1.92 -4.10 3.90
N ASN A 84 2.08 -4.80 5.02
CA ASN A 84 1.15 -5.80 5.50
C ASN A 84 0.28 -5.20 6.60
N PHE A 85 -1.03 -5.28 6.43
CA PHE A 85 -2.02 -4.77 7.39
C PHE A 85 -2.65 -5.93 8.14
N TYR A 86 -2.53 -5.90 9.46
CA TYR A 86 -3.04 -6.91 10.39
C TYR A 86 -4.03 -6.28 11.35
N ASP A 87 -4.97 -7.06 11.85
CA ASP A 87 -5.62 -6.75 13.12
C ASP A 87 -4.89 -7.46 14.28
N ASN A 88 -5.50 -7.48 15.45
CA ASN A 88 -4.90 -8.12 16.64
C ASN A 88 -5.21 -9.62 16.75
N THR A 89 -6.02 -10.19 15.86
CA THR A 89 -6.54 -11.56 15.97
C THR A 89 -5.93 -12.48 14.90
N HIS A 90 -5.80 -12.00 13.67
CA HIS A 90 -5.34 -12.78 12.53
C HIS A 90 -3.82 -12.93 12.50
N ILE A 91 -3.36 -14.17 12.28
CA ILE A 91 -1.93 -14.49 12.15
C ILE A 91 -1.38 -14.03 10.80
N TYR A 92 -2.23 -13.97 9.77
CA TYR A 92 -1.89 -13.55 8.42
C TYR A 92 -2.41 -12.14 8.14
N PRO A 93 -1.76 -11.38 7.22
CA PRO A 93 -2.22 -10.05 6.87
C PRO A 93 -3.57 -10.14 6.15
N LEU A 94 -4.43 -9.16 6.43
CA LEU A 94 -5.73 -8.97 5.78
C LEU A 94 -5.61 -8.11 4.50
N LEU A 95 -4.53 -7.32 4.40
CA LEU A 95 -4.15 -6.59 3.19
C LEU A 95 -2.61 -6.62 3.05
N SER A 96 -2.10 -6.87 1.83
CA SER A 96 -0.67 -6.87 1.53
C SER A 96 -0.45 -6.08 0.25
N ILE A 97 0.26 -4.96 0.38
CA ILE A 97 0.65 -4.11 -0.74
C ILE A 97 2.14 -4.30 -0.98
N VAL A 98 2.50 -4.65 -2.21
CA VAL A 98 3.89 -4.70 -2.65
C VAL A 98 4.29 -3.28 -3.02
N VAL A 99 5.38 -2.81 -2.43
CA VAL A 99 5.94 -1.47 -2.66
C VAL A 99 7.36 -1.63 -3.14
N LYS A 100 7.62 -1.19 -4.37
CA LYS A 100 8.98 -1.13 -4.94
C LYS A 100 9.35 0.31 -5.25
N GLU A 101 10.47 0.77 -4.72
CA GLU A 101 10.99 2.12 -4.97
C GLU A 101 12.19 2.06 -5.91
N ASN A 102 12.20 2.85 -6.98
CA ASN A 102 13.32 2.96 -7.90
C ASN A 102 13.36 4.36 -8.53
N ASN A 103 14.50 5.06 -8.45
CA ASN A 103 14.76 6.31 -9.18
C ASN A 103 13.61 7.34 -9.13
N ASN A 104 13.12 7.66 -7.92
CA ASN A 104 11.98 8.57 -7.66
C ASN A 104 10.61 8.09 -8.16
N LEU A 105 10.49 6.83 -8.56
CA LEU A 105 9.22 6.17 -8.83
C LEU A 105 8.90 5.17 -7.72
N ILE A 106 7.61 4.95 -7.51
CA ILE A 106 7.08 3.90 -6.65
C ILE A 106 6.14 3.04 -7.48
N CYS A 107 6.43 1.74 -7.56
CA CYS A 107 5.56 0.76 -8.20
C CYS A 107 4.77 0.01 -7.12
N LEU A 108 3.45 -0.06 -7.31
CA LEU A 108 2.52 -0.67 -6.37
C LEU A 108 1.88 -1.93 -6.94
N GLY A 109 1.93 -3.01 -6.16
CA GLY A 109 1.22 -4.26 -6.39
C GLY A 109 0.28 -4.57 -5.22
N ILE A 110 -0.73 -5.40 -5.45
CA ILE A 110 -1.56 -5.95 -4.38
C ILE A 110 -1.49 -7.46 -4.50
N MET A 111 -1.11 -8.13 -3.41
CA MET A 111 -1.14 -9.59 -3.36
C MET A 111 -2.57 -10.06 -3.04
N PRO A 112 -3.23 -10.82 -3.94
CA PRO A 112 -4.48 -11.48 -3.60
C PRO A 112 -4.21 -12.61 -2.58
N PHE A 113 -5.15 -12.79 -1.65
CA PHE A 113 -5.15 -13.87 -0.65
C PHE A 113 -5.80 -15.14 -1.20
#